data_AF-A0A3D3LGQ7-F1
#
_entry.id   AF-A0A3D3LGQ7-F1
#
_cell.length_a   1.000
_cell.length_b   1.000
_cell.length_c   1.000
_cell.angle_alpha   90.00
_cell.angle_beta   90.00
_cell.angle_gamma   90.00
#
_symmetry.space_group_name_H-M   'P 1'
#
loop_
_entity.id
_entity.type
_entity.pdbx_description
1 polymer ?
#
loop_
_entity_poly.entity_id
_entity_poly.type
_entity_poly.pdbx_seq_one_letter_code
_entity_poly.pdbx_strand_id
1 'polypeptide(L)'
;MKASISTCLSLLLCLGAGSLYSQSAETPPVGFNTVTCKSGSDTFVSVAFNRSASFVGLVSSVDGAGITVQGTPAWNNDDFVGGSGYFVKFRSGAKAGAFFEIIANGSSTLTLNLAGDTLTGAVEGDQLAIHPYWTLNDLLPVGNTTIHQSTGTQSFARKTQVLFPNLTGTGINLAASGIFYQTANGWHDALNSNQITNPRIEPDQFIIIRHRTQDGETVFTPVGSVDMHDVRTVLATRTNGATDNPVSNIRPIPMKLKDLGLISSGGFTPSLGTQSFNRRDTLMTFNNAATGLNKAAAHIYFYNNPTGEWMDALESNRVADDDLIEPSTGCIIRKYQTGTGASALWKHSLVVQ
;
A
#
# COMPACT_ATOMS: atom_id res chain seq x y z
N MET A 1 39.20 -67.80 -46.17
CA MET A 1 39.24 -67.13 -47.50
C MET A 1 37.89 -66.47 -47.71
N LYS A 2 37.84 -65.11 -47.72
CA LYS A 2 36.77 -64.19 -48.21
C LYS A 2 35.37 -64.30 -47.54
N ALA A 3 34.94 -63.43 -46.62
CA ALA A 3 34.52 -62.00 -46.68
C ALA A 3 33.03 -61.76 -47.04
N SER A 4 32.44 -60.68 -46.48
CA SER A 4 31.10 -60.04 -46.66
C SER A 4 30.03 -60.39 -45.61
N ILE A 5 29.20 -59.49 -45.06
CA ILE A 5 28.87 -58.08 -45.31
C ILE A 5 28.40 -57.42 -44.00
N SER A 6 28.76 -56.14 -43.86
CA SER A 6 28.42 -55.20 -42.80
C SER A 6 27.02 -54.61 -43.01
N THR A 7 26.21 -54.49 -41.95
CA THR A 7 25.11 -53.50 -41.89
C THR A 7 24.89 -53.06 -40.45
N CYS A 8 25.63 -52.05 -40.01
CA CYS A 8 25.33 -51.32 -38.77
C CYS A 8 24.18 -50.34 -39.07
N LEU A 9 23.02 -50.57 -38.46
CA LEU A 9 21.89 -49.64 -38.47
C LEU A 9 22.15 -48.57 -37.40
N SER A 10 22.68 -47.42 -37.80
CA SER A 10 22.88 -46.26 -36.93
C SER A 10 21.55 -45.55 -36.67
N LEU A 11 21.01 -45.74 -35.47
CA LEU A 11 19.88 -44.99 -34.94
C LEU A 11 20.38 -43.61 -34.48
N LEU A 12 20.15 -42.57 -35.30
CA LEU A 12 20.44 -41.18 -34.93
C LEU A 12 19.29 -40.68 -34.04
N LEU A 13 19.47 -40.76 -32.71
CA LEU A 13 18.59 -40.10 -31.75
C LEU A 13 18.98 -38.61 -31.69
N CYS A 14 18.24 -37.75 -32.38
CA CYS A 14 18.33 -36.31 -32.16
C CYS A 14 17.78 -36.00 -30.76
N LEU A 15 18.66 -35.92 -29.75
CA LEU A 15 18.34 -35.24 -28.50
C LEU A 15 18.13 -33.76 -28.82
N GLY A 16 16.87 -33.36 -29.01
CA GLY A 16 16.46 -31.98 -28.87
C GLY A 16 16.63 -31.58 -27.40
N ALA A 17 17.83 -31.09 -27.05
CA ALA A 17 18.05 -30.40 -25.80
C ALA A 17 17.29 -29.07 -25.87
N GLY A 18 15.97 -29.11 -25.63
CA GLY A 18 15.23 -27.93 -25.26
C GLY A 18 15.87 -27.40 -23.99
N SER A 19 16.44 -26.20 -24.05
CA SER A 19 16.92 -25.48 -22.88
C SER A 19 15.72 -25.27 -21.96
N LEU A 20 15.55 -26.15 -20.98
CA LEU A 20 14.69 -25.91 -19.84
C LEU A 20 15.35 -24.76 -19.08
N TYR A 21 14.89 -23.53 -19.34
CA TYR A 21 15.18 -22.43 -18.44
C TYR A 21 14.64 -22.82 -17.07
N SER A 22 15.56 -23.08 -16.14
CA SER A 22 15.23 -23.20 -14.72
C SER A 22 14.59 -21.87 -14.30
N GLN A 23 13.26 -21.85 -14.17
CA GLN A 23 12.57 -20.75 -13.51
C GLN A 23 12.89 -20.89 -12.02
N SER A 24 13.79 -20.06 -11.50
CA SER A 24 13.91 -19.90 -10.05
C SER A 24 12.60 -19.30 -9.55
N ALA A 25 11.80 -20.10 -8.86
CA ALA A 25 10.64 -19.60 -8.14
C ALA A 25 11.13 -18.87 -6.90
N GLU A 26 11.25 -17.54 -6.98
CA GLU A 26 11.46 -16.71 -5.80
C GLU A 26 10.11 -16.47 -5.13
N THR A 27 9.92 -17.05 -3.95
CA THR A 27 8.79 -16.69 -3.08
C THR A 27 9.24 -15.54 -2.19
N PRO A 28 8.57 -14.37 -2.23
CA PRO A 28 8.86 -13.29 -1.29
C PRO A 28 8.77 -13.79 0.15
N PRO A 29 9.60 -13.29 1.08
CA PRO A 29 9.46 -13.58 2.50
C PRO A 29 8.04 -13.28 2.97
N VAL A 30 7.48 -14.13 3.84
CA VAL A 30 6.20 -13.86 4.50
C VAL A 30 6.44 -13.38 5.93
N GLY A 31 5.61 -12.45 6.38
CA GLY A 31 5.73 -11.85 7.70
C GLY A 31 4.39 -11.48 8.30
N PHE A 32 4.43 -11.07 9.55
CA PHE A 32 3.30 -10.49 10.25
C PHE A 32 3.78 -9.41 11.22
N ASN A 33 2.89 -8.47 11.55
CA ASN A 33 3.04 -7.52 12.64
C ASN A 33 1.87 -7.65 13.59
N THR A 34 1.97 -7.06 14.77
CA THR A 34 0.86 -6.96 15.72
C THR A 34 0.67 -5.52 16.16
N VAL A 35 -0.59 -5.08 16.24
CA VAL A 35 -0.96 -3.77 16.78
C VAL A 35 -2.09 -3.95 17.78
N THR A 36 -1.84 -3.56 19.02
CA THR A 36 -2.87 -3.59 20.07
C THR A 36 -3.92 -2.51 19.81
N CYS A 37 -5.18 -2.94 19.73
CA CYS A 37 -6.35 -2.06 19.58
C CYS A 37 -7.00 -1.85 20.95
N LYS A 38 -6.79 -0.68 21.54
CA LYS A 38 -7.30 -0.36 22.89
C LYS A 38 -8.82 -0.20 22.92
N SER A 39 -9.43 -0.61 24.02
CA SER A 39 -10.85 -0.38 24.28
C SER A 39 -11.17 1.11 24.38
N GLY A 40 -12.34 1.55 23.90
CA GLY A 40 -12.72 2.97 23.90
C GLY A 40 -11.76 3.90 23.13
N SER A 41 -11.05 3.38 22.11
CA SER A 41 -9.97 4.08 21.44
C SER A 41 -10.01 3.95 19.92
N ASP A 42 -9.40 4.93 19.25
CA ASP A 42 -9.00 4.84 17.86
C ASP A 42 -7.62 4.21 17.74
N THR A 43 -7.49 3.21 16.89
CA THR A 43 -6.22 2.55 16.59
C THR A 43 -5.93 2.68 15.10
N PHE A 44 -4.85 3.36 14.76
CA PHE A 44 -4.42 3.59 13.38
C PHE A 44 -3.60 2.39 12.92
N VAL A 45 -4.14 1.62 11.97
CA VAL A 45 -3.53 0.38 11.51
C VAL A 45 -3.42 0.35 9.99
N SER A 46 -2.39 -0.32 9.49
CA SER A 46 -2.17 -0.51 8.07
C SER A 46 -1.62 -1.91 7.78
N VAL A 47 -1.71 -2.32 6.51
CA VAL A 47 -1.21 -3.62 6.07
C VAL A 47 0.07 -3.41 5.28
N ALA A 48 1.22 -3.61 5.93
CA ALA A 48 2.54 -3.48 5.32
C ALA A 48 2.95 -4.70 4.46
N PHE A 49 1.96 -5.48 3.98
CA PHE A 49 2.17 -6.73 3.28
C PHE A 49 1.27 -6.80 2.05
N ASN A 50 1.80 -7.34 0.96
CA ASN A 50 0.97 -7.69 -0.18
C ASN A 50 0.32 -9.06 0.05
N ARG A 51 -0.87 -9.25 -0.54
CA ARG A 51 -1.36 -10.61 -0.79
C ARG A 51 -0.45 -11.30 -1.80
N SER A 52 -0.42 -12.63 -1.79
CA SER A 52 0.37 -13.41 -2.75
C SER A 52 0.08 -12.96 -4.19
N ALA A 53 1.13 -12.80 -4.99
CA ALA A 53 0.98 -12.39 -6.38
C ALA A 53 0.25 -13.48 -7.17
N SER A 54 -0.76 -13.09 -7.93
CA SER A 54 -1.43 -13.99 -8.90
C SER A 54 -0.62 -14.14 -10.19
N PHE A 55 0.27 -13.18 -10.46
CA PHE A 55 1.18 -13.21 -11.61
C PHE A 55 2.43 -12.37 -11.34
N VAL A 56 3.56 -12.81 -11.90
CA VAL A 56 4.80 -12.03 -12.00
C VAL A 56 5.34 -12.22 -13.42
N GLY A 57 5.71 -11.14 -14.08
CA GLY A 57 6.21 -11.22 -15.45
C GLY A 57 6.85 -9.92 -15.93
N LEU A 58 7.18 -9.90 -17.22
CA LEU A 58 7.82 -8.76 -17.88
C LEU A 58 6.84 -8.06 -18.80
N VAL A 59 7.00 -6.75 -18.94
CA VAL A 59 6.32 -5.92 -19.94
C VAL A 59 6.85 -6.27 -21.33
N SER A 60 5.95 -6.51 -22.27
CA SER A 60 6.23 -6.66 -23.70
C SER A 60 6.06 -5.31 -24.41
N SER A 61 4.94 -4.64 -24.16
CA SER A 61 4.67 -3.31 -24.71
C SER A 61 3.71 -2.52 -23.82
N VAL A 62 3.73 -1.20 -24.01
CA VAL A 62 2.87 -0.24 -23.32
C VAL A 62 2.21 0.65 -24.37
N ASP A 63 0.89 0.81 -24.29
CA ASP A 63 0.13 1.71 -25.15
C ASP A 63 -0.96 2.43 -24.34
N GLY A 64 -0.78 3.73 -24.12
CA GLY A 64 -1.67 4.53 -23.26
C GLY A 64 -1.75 3.97 -21.84
N ALA A 65 -2.91 3.40 -21.50
CA ALA A 65 -3.17 2.72 -20.21
C ALA A 65 -3.09 1.18 -20.32
N GLY A 66 -2.77 0.67 -21.51
CA GLY A 66 -2.62 -0.75 -21.80
C GLY A 66 -1.21 -1.25 -21.55
N ILE A 67 -1.09 -2.43 -20.97
CA ILE A 67 0.15 -3.21 -20.88
C ILE A 67 -0.08 -4.55 -21.56
N THR A 68 0.82 -4.97 -22.44
CA THR A 68 0.95 -6.36 -22.87
C THR A 68 2.11 -6.99 -22.13
N VAL A 69 1.92 -8.17 -21.53
CA VAL A 69 3.00 -8.90 -20.86
C VAL A 69 3.69 -9.86 -21.83
N GLN A 70 4.96 -10.17 -21.56
CA GLN A 70 5.71 -11.15 -22.33
C GLN A 70 5.19 -12.58 -22.09
N GLY A 71 5.36 -13.42 -23.09
CA GLY A 71 4.92 -14.81 -23.06
C GLY A 71 3.41 -14.98 -23.29
N THR A 72 2.89 -16.14 -22.87
CA THR A 72 1.47 -16.51 -23.02
C THR A 72 0.95 -16.95 -21.66
N PRO A 73 0.59 -16.00 -20.78
CA PRO A 73 0.21 -16.34 -19.41
C PRO A 73 -1.17 -17.04 -19.33
N ALA A 74 -1.90 -17.09 -20.45
CA ALA A 74 -3.17 -17.82 -20.61
C ALA A 74 -4.24 -17.39 -19.59
N TRP A 75 -4.30 -16.10 -19.28
CA TRP A 75 -5.40 -15.53 -18.49
C TRP A 75 -6.71 -15.67 -19.24
N ASN A 76 -7.81 -15.85 -18.52
CA ASN A 76 -9.12 -15.64 -19.09
C ASN A 76 -9.44 -14.14 -19.08
N ASN A 77 -10.34 -13.74 -19.97
CA ASN A 77 -10.88 -12.40 -19.92
C ASN A 77 -11.49 -12.14 -18.54
N ASP A 78 -11.20 -10.96 -18.00
CA ASP A 78 -11.76 -10.46 -16.75
C ASP A 78 -11.37 -11.22 -15.46
N ASP A 79 -10.34 -12.08 -15.51
CA ASP A 79 -9.76 -12.73 -14.32
C ASP A 79 -9.35 -11.74 -13.20
N PHE A 80 -9.03 -10.48 -13.56
CA PHE A 80 -8.50 -9.47 -12.64
C PHE A 80 -9.42 -8.29 -12.33
N VAL A 81 -10.70 -8.33 -12.74
CA VAL A 81 -11.67 -7.23 -12.50
C VAL A 81 -12.82 -7.59 -11.55
N GLY A 82 -13.01 -8.87 -11.23
CA GLY A 82 -14.09 -9.32 -10.35
C GLY A 82 -13.86 -9.06 -8.85
N GLY A 83 -14.96 -8.89 -8.10
CA GLY A 83 -14.95 -8.79 -6.63
C GLY A 83 -14.28 -7.51 -6.11
N SER A 84 -13.20 -7.67 -5.36
CA SER A 84 -12.44 -6.57 -4.74
C SER A 84 -11.40 -5.93 -5.68
N GLY A 85 -11.19 -6.54 -6.85
CA GLY A 85 -10.23 -6.12 -7.85
C GLY A 85 -8.78 -6.51 -7.56
N TYR A 86 -7.93 -6.22 -8.55
CA TYR A 86 -6.48 -6.42 -8.51
C TYR A 86 -5.77 -5.13 -8.88
N PHE A 87 -4.51 -5.04 -8.50
CA PHE A 87 -3.59 -4.01 -8.96
C PHE A 87 -2.34 -4.63 -9.55
N VAL A 88 -1.77 -3.94 -10.53
CA VAL A 88 -0.41 -4.20 -10.99
C VAL A 88 0.54 -3.34 -10.18
N LYS A 89 1.67 -3.91 -9.78
CA LYS A 89 2.80 -3.19 -9.18
C LYS A 89 4.04 -3.37 -10.04
N PHE A 90 4.65 -2.26 -10.43
CA PHE A 90 5.93 -2.28 -11.12
C PHE A 90 7.06 -2.57 -10.13
N ARG A 91 7.94 -3.50 -10.49
CA ARG A 91 9.06 -3.97 -9.67
C ARG A 91 10.41 -3.44 -10.16
N SER A 92 10.49 -2.98 -11.39
CA SER A 92 11.68 -2.36 -11.97
C SER A 92 11.32 -1.20 -12.91
N GLY A 93 12.34 -0.60 -13.51
CA GLY A 93 12.19 0.47 -14.50
C GLY A 93 11.83 1.82 -13.87
N ALA A 94 11.47 2.79 -14.72
CA ALA A 94 11.14 4.15 -14.27
C ALA A 94 9.87 4.21 -13.40
N LYS A 95 9.02 3.19 -13.50
CA LYS A 95 7.78 3.05 -12.73
C LYS A 95 7.91 2.15 -11.49
N ALA A 96 9.12 1.68 -11.14
CA ALA A 96 9.35 0.86 -9.95
C ALA A 96 8.62 1.43 -8.71
N GLY A 97 7.89 0.55 -8.04
CA GLY A 97 7.07 0.84 -6.86
C GLY A 97 5.72 1.47 -7.11
N ALA A 98 5.42 1.94 -8.33
CA ALA A 98 4.08 2.41 -8.70
C ALA A 98 3.10 1.24 -8.76
N PHE A 99 1.86 1.50 -8.33
CA PHE A 99 0.76 0.56 -8.49
C PHE A 99 -0.42 1.22 -9.20
N PHE A 100 -1.18 0.40 -9.94
CA PHE A 100 -2.36 0.84 -10.67
C PHE A 100 -3.45 -0.24 -10.61
N GLU A 101 -4.70 0.17 -10.42
CA GLU A 101 -5.85 -0.73 -10.49
C GLU A 101 -6.00 -1.29 -11.91
N ILE A 102 -6.28 -2.59 -11.99
CA ILE A 102 -6.62 -3.26 -13.25
C ILE A 102 -8.13 -3.14 -13.46
N ILE A 103 -8.54 -2.52 -14.56
CA ILE A 103 -9.95 -2.30 -14.91
C ILE A 103 -10.45 -3.15 -16.07
N ALA A 104 -9.56 -3.82 -16.79
CA ALA A 104 -9.86 -4.89 -17.74
C ALA A 104 -8.61 -5.74 -17.97
N ASN A 105 -8.79 -7.02 -18.31
CA ASN A 105 -7.69 -7.85 -18.81
C ASN A 105 -8.17 -8.80 -19.92
N GLY A 106 -7.29 -9.01 -20.89
CA GLY A 106 -7.40 -10.08 -21.88
C GLY A 106 -6.51 -11.26 -21.52
N SER A 107 -6.14 -12.06 -22.53
CA SER A 107 -5.29 -13.26 -22.34
C SER A 107 -3.82 -12.98 -22.04
N SER A 108 -3.35 -11.77 -22.33
CA SER A 108 -1.98 -11.29 -22.10
C SER A 108 -1.89 -9.76 -21.95
N THR A 109 -3.04 -9.09 -21.84
CA THR A 109 -3.13 -7.64 -21.80
C THR A 109 -3.85 -7.19 -20.54
N LEU A 110 -3.43 -6.04 -20.00
CA LEU A 110 -4.06 -5.33 -18.89
C LEU A 110 -4.45 -3.94 -19.37
N THR A 111 -5.60 -3.45 -18.91
CA THR A 111 -5.97 -2.03 -19.00
C THR A 111 -6.01 -1.49 -17.58
N LEU A 112 -5.31 -0.38 -17.34
CA LEU A 112 -5.12 0.17 -16.01
C LEU A 112 -5.89 1.47 -15.80
N ASN A 113 -6.37 1.68 -14.58
CA ASN A 113 -6.79 3.00 -14.13
C ASN A 113 -5.57 3.78 -13.64
N LEU A 114 -5.18 4.81 -14.40
CA LEU A 114 -3.97 5.58 -14.11
C LEU A 114 -4.17 6.68 -13.07
N ALA A 115 -5.40 6.98 -12.67
CA ALA A 115 -5.75 8.00 -11.66
C ALA A 115 -5.02 9.36 -11.85
N GLY A 116 -4.76 9.76 -13.09
CA GLY A 116 -4.07 11.01 -13.44
C GLY A 116 -2.54 10.92 -13.57
N ASP A 117 -1.92 9.76 -13.31
CA ASP A 117 -0.54 9.46 -13.73
C ASP A 117 -0.52 8.96 -15.20
N THR A 118 0.67 8.59 -15.66
CA THR A 118 0.94 8.03 -16.99
C THR A 118 1.78 6.77 -16.85
N LEU A 119 1.85 5.95 -17.91
CA LEU A 119 2.83 4.87 -18.01
C LEU A 119 4.14 5.31 -18.70
N THR A 120 4.36 6.63 -18.87
CA THR A 120 5.58 7.15 -19.49
C THR A 120 6.83 6.66 -18.79
N GLY A 121 7.76 6.06 -19.56
CA GLY A 121 9.00 5.50 -19.06
C GLY A 121 8.91 4.02 -18.65
N ALA A 122 7.72 3.42 -18.61
CA ALA A 122 7.61 1.97 -18.62
C ALA A 122 7.97 1.44 -20.02
N VAL A 123 8.83 0.43 -20.08
CA VAL A 123 9.38 -0.10 -21.34
C VAL A 123 9.35 -1.63 -21.36
N GLU A 124 9.59 -2.21 -22.54
CA GLU A 124 9.79 -3.65 -22.68
C GLU A 124 10.90 -4.13 -21.74
N GLY A 125 10.65 -5.25 -21.05
CA GLY A 125 11.59 -5.82 -20.08
C GLY A 125 11.44 -5.31 -18.65
N ASP A 126 10.61 -4.29 -18.39
CA ASP A 126 10.26 -3.91 -17.02
C ASP A 126 9.47 -5.04 -16.33
N GLN A 127 9.77 -5.30 -15.07
CA GLN A 127 9.12 -6.33 -14.28
C GLN A 127 7.88 -5.77 -13.58
N LEU A 128 6.81 -6.56 -13.56
CA LEU A 128 5.59 -6.28 -12.83
C LEU A 128 5.07 -7.50 -12.09
N ALA A 129 4.18 -7.26 -11.13
CA ALA A 129 3.39 -8.30 -10.51
C ALA A 129 1.94 -7.86 -10.30
N ILE A 130 1.03 -8.82 -10.36
CA ILE A 130 -0.40 -8.62 -10.15
C ILE A 130 -0.75 -9.16 -8.77
N HIS A 131 -1.31 -8.29 -7.93
CA HIS A 131 -1.71 -8.62 -6.56
C HIS A 131 -3.20 -8.32 -6.37
N PRO A 132 -3.94 -9.18 -5.66
CA PRO A 132 -5.29 -8.82 -5.23
C PRO A 132 -5.23 -7.74 -4.16
N TYR A 133 -6.21 -6.84 -4.13
CA TYR A 133 -6.36 -5.92 -3.00
C TYR A 133 -6.70 -6.67 -1.71
N TRP A 134 -6.35 -6.06 -0.58
CA TRP A 134 -6.93 -6.45 0.71
C TRP A 134 -8.35 -5.91 0.83
N THR A 135 -9.23 -6.67 1.49
CA THR A 135 -10.54 -6.20 1.91
C THR A 135 -10.76 -6.40 3.40
N LEU A 136 -11.84 -5.81 3.92
CA LEU A 136 -12.26 -6.09 5.29
C LEU A 136 -12.58 -7.57 5.52
N ASN A 137 -13.15 -8.31 4.56
CA ASN A 137 -13.36 -9.76 4.74
C ASN A 137 -12.04 -10.55 4.72
N ASP A 138 -11.04 -10.10 3.95
CA ASP A 138 -9.73 -10.78 3.92
C ASP A 138 -8.98 -10.60 5.25
N LEU A 139 -9.01 -9.39 5.83
CA LEU A 139 -8.26 -9.06 7.05
C LEU A 139 -9.04 -9.32 8.34
N LEU A 140 -10.35 -9.10 8.30
CA LEU A 140 -11.25 -9.07 9.44
C LEU A 140 -12.54 -9.86 9.11
N PRO A 141 -12.44 -11.16 8.80
CA PRO A 141 -13.60 -11.99 8.46
C PRO A 141 -14.61 -12.05 9.63
N VAL A 142 -15.87 -12.39 9.35
CA VAL A 142 -16.88 -12.58 10.41
C VAL A 142 -16.38 -13.61 11.42
N GLY A 143 -16.44 -13.27 12.71
CA GLY A 143 -15.91 -14.10 13.79
C GLY A 143 -14.42 -13.91 14.11
N ASN A 144 -13.74 -12.94 13.49
CA ASN A 144 -12.39 -12.55 13.92
C ASN A 144 -12.37 -11.99 15.36
N THR A 145 -11.20 -12.01 15.99
CA THR A 145 -11.00 -11.51 17.37
C THR A 145 -10.41 -10.11 17.43
N THR A 146 -10.08 -9.50 16.29
CA THR A 146 -9.54 -8.13 16.24
C THR A 146 -10.62 -7.08 16.47
N ILE A 147 -11.87 -7.34 16.09
CA ILE A 147 -12.98 -6.41 16.29
C ILE A 147 -14.05 -7.00 17.21
N HIS A 148 -14.73 -6.12 17.92
CA HIS A 148 -15.93 -6.47 18.66
C HIS A 148 -17.12 -6.47 17.70
N GLN A 149 -17.65 -7.65 17.41
CA GLN A 149 -18.77 -7.81 16.49
C GLN A 149 -20.00 -7.06 17.01
N SER A 150 -20.61 -6.24 16.16
CA SER A 150 -21.78 -5.44 16.53
C SER A 150 -23.02 -6.31 16.70
N THR A 151 -23.87 -5.97 17.68
CA THR A 151 -25.09 -6.73 18.00
C THR A 151 -26.27 -6.36 17.12
N GLY A 152 -26.15 -5.30 16.31
CA GLY A 152 -27.19 -4.84 15.40
C GLY A 152 -26.70 -3.67 14.52
N THR A 153 -27.61 -3.15 13.69
CA THR A 153 -27.29 -2.09 12.70
C THR A 153 -27.49 -0.67 13.24
N GLN A 154 -28.19 -0.54 14.36
CA GLN A 154 -28.47 0.74 15.02
C GLN A 154 -27.19 1.32 15.65
N SER A 155 -27.05 2.64 15.67
CA SER A 155 -25.80 3.32 16.04
C SER A 155 -25.29 2.97 17.44
N PHE A 156 -26.17 2.69 18.41
CA PHE A 156 -25.79 2.28 19.77
C PHE A 156 -25.37 0.81 19.88
N ALA A 157 -25.75 -0.03 18.91
CA ALA A 157 -25.40 -1.46 18.85
C ALA A 157 -24.06 -1.72 18.16
N ARG A 158 -23.47 -0.68 17.55
CA ARG A 158 -22.18 -0.74 16.86
C ARG A 158 -21.03 -0.67 17.86
N LYS A 159 -20.34 -1.79 18.05
CA LYS A 159 -19.24 -1.94 19.02
C LYS A 159 -17.91 -1.43 18.45
N THR A 160 -17.41 -2.10 17.41
CA THR A 160 -16.26 -1.61 16.62
C THR A 160 -16.74 -0.96 15.32
N GLN A 161 -16.14 0.17 14.96
CA GLN A 161 -16.23 0.77 13.64
C GLN A 161 -14.85 0.78 12.98
N VAL A 162 -14.80 0.54 11.68
CA VAL A 162 -13.60 0.69 10.86
C VAL A 162 -13.78 1.91 9.98
N LEU A 163 -12.96 2.94 10.19
CA LEU A 163 -13.05 4.20 9.45
C LEU A 163 -11.98 4.21 8.36
N PHE A 164 -12.40 4.58 7.16
CA PHE A 164 -11.54 4.76 6.00
C PHE A 164 -11.25 6.25 5.82
N PRO A 165 -9.96 6.66 5.82
CA PRO A 165 -9.59 8.01 5.45
C PRO A 165 -10.09 8.39 4.05
N ASN A 166 -10.38 9.66 3.86
CA ASN A 166 -10.75 10.19 2.55
C ASN A 166 -9.48 10.48 1.72
N LEU A 167 -9.26 9.69 0.68
CA LEU A 167 -8.08 9.80 -0.19
C LEU A 167 -8.26 10.78 -1.37
N THR A 168 -9.51 11.18 -1.68
CA THR A 168 -9.83 12.04 -2.83
C THR A 168 -10.29 13.44 -2.42
N GLY A 169 -10.60 13.63 -1.14
CA GLY A 169 -10.95 14.93 -0.58
C GLY A 169 -9.78 15.91 -0.60
N THR A 170 -10.09 17.20 -0.72
CA THR A 170 -9.08 18.27 -0.73
C THR A 170 -9.10 19.05 0.57
N GLY A 171 -7.93 19.44 1.07
CA GLY A 171 -7.81 20.23 2.30
C GLY A 171 -7.36 19.39 3.48
N ILE A 172 -7.58 19.91 4.70
CA ILE A 172 -7.07 19.32 5.93
C ILE A 172 -8.21 18.83 6.82
N ASN A 173 -7.92 17.91 7.74
CA ASN A 173 -8.88 17.33 8.70
C ASN A 173 -10.11 16.74 8.00
N LEU A 174 -9.88 15.97 6.95
CA LEU A 174 -10.93 15.35 6.15
C LEU A 174 -11.72 14.34 7.00
N ALA A 175 -13.05 14.37 6.88
CA ALA A 175 -13.90 13.33 7.44
C ALA A 175 -13.62 11.98 6.76
N ALA A 176 -13.88 10.88 7.47
CA ALA A 176 -13.78 9.54 6.91
C ALA A 176 -14.71 9.41 5.68
N SER A 177 -14.20 8.82 4.60
CA SER A 177 -14.98 8.52 3.38
C SER A 177 -15.88 7.31 3.55
N GLY A 178 -15.53 6.42 4.47
CA GLY A 178 -16.31 5.23 4.82
C GLY A 178 -16.24 4.94 6.31
N ILE A 179 -17.36 4.48 6.87
CA ILE A 179 -17.43 3.99 8.25
C ILE A 179 -18.14 2.64 8.20
N PHE A 180 -17.44 1.58 8.53
CA PHE A 180 -17.94 0.21 8.43
C PHE A 180 -18.05 -0.43 9.81
N TYR A 181 -18.98 -1.35 9.96
CA TYR A 181 -19.09 -2.18 11.16
C TYR A 181 -19.57 -3.57 10.76
N GLN A 182 -19.18 -4.58 11.53
CA GLN A 182 -19.50 -5.97 11.20
C GLN A 182 -20.62 -6.50 12.12
N THR A 183 -21.58 -7.20 11.53
CA THR A 183 -22.55 -8.05 12.24
C THR A 183 -22.33 -9.53 11.86
N ALA A 184 -23.16 -10.44 12.35
CA ALA A 184 -23.09 -11.86 11.96
C ALA A 184 -23.33 -12.07 10.45
N ASN A 185 -23.97 -11.11 9.78
CA ASN A 185 -24.29 -11.19 8.35
C ASN A 185 -23.20 -10.60 7.44
N GLY A 186 -22.14 -10.02 8.01
CA GLY A 186 -21.06 -9.38 7.27
C GLY A 186 -20.85 -7.90 7.59
N TRP A 187 -20.10 -7.22 6.73
CA TRP A 187 -19.80 -5.80 6.86
C TRP A 187 -20.95 -4.93 6.36
N HIS A 188 -21.27 -3.91 7.13
CA HIS A 188 -22.27 -2.90 6.79
C HIS A 188 -21.62 -1.52 6.69
N ASP A 189 -22.07 -0.74 5.72
CA ASP A 189 -21.69 0.67 5.56
C ASP A 189 -22.62 1.59 6.38
N ALA A 190 -22.07 2.19 7.44
CA ALA A 190 -22.81 3.10 8.30
C ALA A 190 -23.21 4.42 7.64
N LEU A 191 -22.55 4.82 6.55
CA LEU A 191 -22.85 6.05 5.80
C LEU A 191 -23.86 5.80 4.67
N ASN A 192 -23.90 4.57 4.15
CA ASN A 192 -24.78 4.18 3.04
C ASN A 192 -25.90 3.22 3.51
N SER A 193 -26.74 3.70 4.42
CA SER A 193 -27.96 3.01 4.86
C SER A 193 -27.76 1.56 5.33
N ASN A 194 -26.60 1.24 5.91
CA ASN A 194 -26.23 -0.10 6.37
C ASN A 194 -26.18 -1.17 5.26
N GLN A 195 -25.87 -0.76 4.02
CA GLN A 195 -25.68 -1.69 2.91
C GLN A 195 -24.59 -2.72 3.26
N ILE A 196 -24.86 -3.99 2.96
CA ILE A 196 -23.85 -5.06 3.08
C ILE A 196 -22.78 -4.82 2.03
N THR A 197 -21.52 -4.83 2.44
CA THR A 197 -20.38 -4.43 1.61
C THR A 197 -19.14 -5.24 1.95
N ASN A 198 -18.06 -5.04 1.21
CA ASN A 198 -16.73 -5.53 1.52
C ASN A 198 -15.68 -4.58 0.92
N PRO A 199 -15.44 -3.40 1.54
CA PRO A 199 -14.57 -2.40 0.94
C PRO A 199 -13.13 -2.89 0.87
N ARG A 200 -12.47 -2.57 -0.25
CA ARG A 200 -11.03 -2.77 -0.45
C ARG A 200 -10.21 -1.70 0.26
N ILE A 201 -8.97 -2.04 0.58
CA ILE A 201 -7.99 -1.16 1.20
C ILE A 201 -6.85 -0.95 0.20
N GLU A 202 -6.51 0.31 -0.05
CA GLU A 202 -5.41 0.66 -0.94
C GLU A 202 -4.05 0.32 -0.30
N PRO A 203 -3.02 -0.09 -1.08
CA PRO A 203 -1.76 -0.60 -0.55
C PRO A 203 -1.01 0.34 0.41
N ASP A 204 -1.10 1.65 0.20
CA ASP A 204 -0.42 2.69 0.99
C ASP A 204 -1.36 3.44 1.94
N GLN A 205 -2.57 2.90 2.14
CA GLN A 205 -3.57 3.47 3.04
C GLN A 205 -3.50 2.83 4.44
N PHE A 206 -3.88 3.61 5.45
CA PHE A 206 -4.25 3.07 6.76
C PHE A 206 -5.77 3.12 6.96
N ILE A 207 -6.26 2.31 7.90
CA ILE A 207 -7.63 2.36 8.42
C ILE A 207 -7.58 2.65 9.92
N ILE A 208 -8.69 3.13 10.48
CA ILE A 208 -8.81 3.32 11.93
C ILE A 208 -9.78 2.27 12.47
N ILE A 209 -9.29 1.41 13.35
CA ILE A 209 -10.14 0.51 14.16
C ILE A 209 -10.56 1.30 15.40
N ARG A 210 -11.83 1.68 15.44
CA ARG A 210 -12.47 2.42 16.53
C ARG A 210 -13.28 1.47 17.39
N HIS A 211 -12.80 1.19 18.60
CA HIS A 211 -13.61 0.51 19.62
C HIS A 211 -14.42 1.55 20.38
N ARG A 212 -15.75 1.50 20.28
CA ARG A 212 -16.65 2.45 20.96
C ARG A 212 -17.07 2.00 22.34
N THR A 213 -16.94 0.71 22.61
CA THR A 213 -17.29 0.07 23.87
C THR A 213 -16.03 -0.22 24.69
N GLN A 214 -16.22 -0.52 25.98
CA GLN A 214 -15.16 -1.00 26.87
C GLN A 214 -15.10 -2.54 26.90
N ASP A 215 -15.31 -3.20 25.75
CA ASP A 215 -15.36 -4.67 25.62
C ASP A 215 -13.96 -5.34 25.70
N GLY A 216 -12.94 -4.63 26.19
CA GLY A 216 -11.55 -5.08 26.25
C GLY A 216 -10.70 -4.67 25.05
N GLU A 217 -9.38 -4.87 25.19
CA GLU A 217 -8.41 -4.66 24.12
C GLU A 217 -8.37 -5.88 23.18
N THR A 218 -8.06 -5.65 21.91
CA THR A 218 -7.88 -6.69 20.90
C THR A 218 -6.54 -6.51 20.18
N VAL A 219 -6.20 -7.41 19.27
CA VAL A 219 -4.95 -7.32 18.49
C VAL A 219 -5.27 -7.42 17.01
N PHE A 220 -4.74 -6.50 16.22
CA PHE A 220 -4.72 -6.58 14.76
C PHE A 220 -3.41 -7.23 14.31
N THR A 221 -3.52 -8.31 13.53
CA THR A 221 -2.36 -9.11 13.08
C THR A 221 -2.39 -9.29 11.56
N PRO A 222 -1.96 -8.29 10.78
CA PRO A 222 -1.85 -8.45 9.33
C PRO A 222 -0.74 -9.44 9.00
N VAL A 223 -1.01 -10.34 8.05
CA VAL A 223 -0.05 -11.36 7.57
C VAL A 223 -0.02 -11.31 6.05
N GLY A 224 1.17 -11.38 5.45
CA GLY A 224 1.28 -11.48 4.01
C GLY A 224 2.72 -11.52 3.49
N SER A 225 2.87 -11.31 2.18
CA SER A 225 4.16 -11.25 1.51
C SER A 225 4.82 -9.88 1.72
N VAL A 226 6.09 -9.89 2.11
CA VAL A 226 6.92 -8.70 2.24
C VAL A 226 7.29 -8.20 0.86
N ASP A 227 7.12 -6.89 0.64
CA ASP A 227 7.58 -6.29 -0.61
C ASP A 227 9.07 -5.98 -0.55
N MET A 228 9.83 -6.66 -1.41
CA MET A 228 11.28 -6.53 -1.56
C MET A 228 11.69 -5.53 -2.65
N HIS A 229 10.74 -4.81 -3.24
CA HIS A 229 11.02 -3.84 -4.30
C HIS A 229 10.81 -2.41 -3.79
N ASP A 230 11.14 -1.46 -4.66
CA ASP A 230 10.80 -0.06 -4.45
C ASP A 230 9.29 0.08 -4.23
N VAL A 231 8.91 1.08 -3.45
CA VAL A 231 7.51 1.45 -3.30
C VAL A 231 7.34 2.95 -3.48
N ARG A 232 6.22 3.32 -4.09
CA ARG A 232 5.89 4.69 -4.43
C ARG A 232 4.49 5.00 -3.95
N THR A 233 4.38 6.10 -3.21
CA THR A 233 3.11 6.70 -2.78
C THR A 233 2.97 8.07 -3.42
N VAL A 234 1.77 8.34 -3.94
CA VAL A 234 1.44 9.63 -4.54
C VAL A 234 0.91 10.55 -3.45
N LEU A 235 1.49 11.75 -3.34
CA LEU A 235 1.08 12.77 -2.37
C LEU A 235 0.44 13.93 -3.11
N ALA A 236 -0.88 14.04 -3.03
CA ALA A 236 -1.65 15.13 -3.58
C ALA A 236 -1.18 16.46 -3.00
N THR A 237 -1.08 17.47 -3.86
CA THR A 237 -0.67 18.83 -3.51
C THR A 237 -1.69 19.81 -4.12
N ARG A 238 -1.75 21.04 -3.60
CA ARG A 238 -2.69 22.06 -4.06
C ARG A 238 -1.95 23.35 -4.43
N THR A 239 -2.55 24.13 -5.32
CA THR A 239 -2.09 25.50 -5.61
C THR A 239 -2.44 26.49 -4.51
N ASN A 240 -3.49 26.21 -3.75
CA ASN A 240 -3.99 27.08 -2.70
C ASN A 240 -4.39 26.29 -1.44
N GLY A 241 -3.68 26.52 -0.36
CA GLY A 241 -3.86 25.87 0.94
C GLY A 241 -3.18 24.49 1.05
N ALA A 242 -3.06 24.03 2.30
CA ALA A 242 -2.53 22.71 2.59
C ALA A 242 -3.53 21.60 2.23
N THR A 243 -3.03 20.37 2.11
CA THR A 243 -3.86 19.17 1.95
C THR A 243 -3.29 17.98 2.71
N ASP A 244 -4.16 17.21 3.34
CA ASP A 244 -3.80 16.00 4.07
C ASP A 244 -3.76 14.80 3.14
N ASN A 245 -2.70 14.01 3.25
CA ASN A 245 -2.54 12.73 2.57
C ASN A 245 -2.46 11.64 3.64
N PRO A 246 -3.54 10.86 3.83
CA PRO A 246 -3.52 9.70 4.71
C PRO A 246 -2.66 8.60 4.08
N VAL A 247 -1.56 8.23 4.73
CA VAL A 247 -0.60 7.24 4.20
C VAL A 247 -0.11 6.31 5.30
N SER A 248 0.45 5.17 4.94
CA SER A 248 0.96 4.19 5.91
C SER A 248 2.46 3.95 5.76
N ASN A 249 3.08 3.42 6.83
CA ASN A 249 4.37 2.75 6.68
C ASN A 249 4.15 1.36 6.09
N ILE A 250 4.36 1.29 4.79
CA ILE A 250 4.28 0.10 3.94
C ILE A 250 5.44 -0.89 4.13
N ARG A 251 6.48 -0.53 4.89
CA ARG A 251 7.54 -1.49 5.25
C ARG A 251 7.14 -2.21 6.53
N PRO A 252 7.38 -3.53 6.62
CA PRO A 252 6.99 -4.32 7.78
C PRO A 252 7.95 -4.17 8.97
N ILE A 253 8.86 -3.18 8.94
CA ILE A 253 9.83 -2.91 10.00
C ILE A 253 9.76 -1.43 10.42
N PRO A 254 10.17 -1.10 11.67
CA PRO A 254 10.31 0.29 12.10
C PRO A 254 11.32 1.01 11.21
N MET A 255 10.95 2.21 10.75
CA MET A 255 11.77 3.05 9.89
C MET A 255 12.12 4.33 10.62
N LYS A 256 13.40 4.71 10.65
CA LYS A 256 13.78 6.03 11.15
C LYS A 256 13.26 7.11 10.22
N LEU A 257 12.91 8.26 10.78
CA LEU A 257 12.36 9.39 10.04
C LEU A 257 13.30 9.85 8.90
N LYS A 258 14.61 9.92 9.17
CA LYS A 258 15.62 10.25 8.14
C LYS A 258 15.72 9.23 7.00
N ASP A 259 15.38 7.97 7.28
CA ASP A 259 15.52 6.85 6.33
C ASP A 259 14.27 6.63 5.47
N LEU A 260 13.19 7.40 5.69
CA LEU A 260 11.96 7.28 4.91
C LEU A 260 12.12 7.68 3.44
N GLY A 261 13.21 8.35 3.06
CA GLY A 261 13.44 8.80 1.69
C GLY A 261 12.51 9.94 1.23
N LEU A 262 11.75 10.56 2.15
CA LEU A 262 10.79 11.63 1.85
C LEU A 262 11.44 12.86 1.20
N ILE A 263 12.64 13.23 1.66
CA ILE A 263 13.39 14.38 1.12
C ILE A 263 14.10 14.01 -0.19
N SER A 264 14.82 12.89 -0.22
CA SER A 264 15.58 12.45 -1.39
C SER A 264 14.70 12.11 -2.59
N SER A 265 13.46 11.65 -2.36
CA SER A 265 12.48 11.40 -3.42
C SER A 265 11.75 12.65 -3.93
N GLY A 266 11.88 13.79 -3.24
CA GLY A 266 11.11 14.99 -3.52
C GLY A 266 9.64 14.90 -3.08
N GLY A 267 9.25 13.84 -2.35
CA GLY A 267 7.91 13.66 -1.80
C GLY A 267 7.52 14.74 -0.78
N PHE A 268 8.51 15.33 -0.11
CA PHE A 268 8.32 16.24 1.00
C PHE A 268 9.07 17.56 0.80
N THR A 269 8.38 18.68 0.93
CA THR A 269 8.92 20.04 0.77
C THR A 269 9.55 20.51 2.09
N PRO A 270 10.87 20.74 2.13
CA PRO A 270 11.56 21.23 3.32
C PRO A 270 11.01 22.56 3.84
N SER A 271 10.97 22.69 5.16
CA SER A 271 10.66 23.94 5.85
C SER A 271 11.83 24.91 5.77
N LEU A 272 11.53 26.20 5.74
CA LEU A 272 12.56 27.26 5.65
C LEU A 272 13.20 27.60 7.01
N GLY A 273 12.73 26.99 8.09
CA GLY A 273 13.16 27.24 9.47
C GLY A 273 12.22 26.57 10.47
N THR A 274 12.49 26.77 11.76
CA THR A 274 11.75 26.14 12.87
C THR A 274 10.50 26.90 13.31
N GLN A 275 10.36 28.16 12.90
CA GLN A 275 9.19 28.98 13.19
C GLN A 275 7.95 28.47 12.45
N SER A 276 6.78 28.56 13.06
CA SER A 276 5.53 27.98 12.53
C SER A 276 5.16 28.48 11.13
N PHE A 277 5.41 29.75 10.81
CA PHE A 277 5.15 30.33 9.48
C PHE A 277 6.17 29.90 8.41
N ASN A 278 7.33 29.39 8.82
CA ASN A 278 8.35 28.85 7.92
C ASN A 278 8.16 27.35 7.65
N ARG A 279 7.26 26.69 8.40
CA ARG A 279 6.94 25.29 8.16
C ARG A 279 6.27 25.12 6.79
N ARG A 280 6.63 24.04 6.12
CA ARG A 280 6.06 23.62 4.84
C ARG A 280 5.30 22.34 5.07
N ASP A 281 5.79 21.23 4.54
CA ASP A 281 5.15 19.94 4.78
C ASP A 281 5.35 19.50 6.23
N THR A 282 4.37 18.75 6.75
CA THR A 282 4.46 18.12 8.07
C THR A 282 4.01 16.67 8.01
N LEU A 283 4.70 15.79 8.73
CA LEU A 283 4.32 14.39 8.94
C LEU A 283 3.73 14.24 10.35
N MET A 284 2.52 13.73 10.45
CA MET A 284 1.79 13.54 11.70
C MET A 284 1.68 12.06 12.03
N THR A 285 2.12 11.67 13.23
CA THR A 285 1.98 10.29 13.73
C THR A 285 1.01 10.25 14.91
N PHE A 286 0.48 9.06 15.18
CA PHE A 286 -0.53 8.86 16.22
C PHE A 286 -0.09 7.76 17.18
N ASN A 287 -0.29 7.98 18.48
CA ASN A 287 0.10 7.02 19.50
C ASN A 287 -1.02 6.00 19.76
N ASN A 288 -0.86 4.77 19.27
CA ASN A 288 -1.81 3.66 19.50
C ASN A 288 -1.83 3.16 20.95
N ALA A 289 -0.79 3.41 21.75
CA ALA A 289 -0.77 3.08 23.16
C ALA A 289 -1.58 4.09 24.02
N ALA A 290 -1.92 5.27 23.49
CA ALA A 290 -2.81 6.20 24.16
C ALA A 290 -4.29 5.85 23.88
N THR A 291 -5.11 5.79 24.93
CA THR A 291 -6.55 5.58 24.83
C THR A 291 -7.24 6.90 24.48
N GLY A 292 -8.13 6.88 23.49
CA GLY A 292 -9.00 7.99 23.18
C GLY A 292 -9.59 7.91 21.78
N LEU A 293 -10.72 8.56 21.58
CA LEU A 293 -11.33 8.75 20.26
C LEU A 293 -10.91 10.09 19.68
N ASN A 294 -10.78 10.16 18.35
CA ASN A 294 -10.35 11.34 17.60
C ASN A 294 -9.04 11.92 18.14
N LYS A 295 -8.05 11.05 18.37
CA LYS A 295 -6.76 11.42 18.96
C LYS A 295 -6.08 12.49 18.09
N ALA A 296 -5.53 13.51 18.75
CA ALA A 296 -4.59 14.43 18.11
C ALA A 296 -3.31 13.69 17.70
N ALA A 297 -2.54 14.28 16.79
CA ALA A 297 -1.21 13.80 16.46
C ALA A 297 -0.34 13.76 17.73
N ALA A 298 0.37 12.67 17.94
CA ALA A 298 1.33 12.52 19.03
C ALA A 298 2.62 13.29 18.72
N HIS A 299 3.02 13.33 17.45
CA HIS A 299 4.15 14.09 16.94
C HIS A 299 3.77 14.81 15.65
N ILE A 300 4.39 15.96 15.41
CA ILE A 300 4.27 16.70 14.14
C ILE A 300 5.68 17.00 13.66
N TYR A 301 6.19 16.17 12.77
CA TYR A 301 7.53 16.31 12.24
C TYR A 301 7.58 17.23 11.03
N PHE A 302 8.67 17.96 10.88
CA PHE A 302 8.99 18.73 9.68
C PHE A 302 10.50 18.68 9.43
N TYR A 303 10.90 18.76 8.16
CA TYR A 303 12.32 18.80 7.80
C TYR A 303 12.81 20.25 7.74
N ASN A 304 13.89 20.57 8.46
CA ASN A 304 14.44 21.92 8.56
C ASN A 304 15.59 22.11 7.57
N ASN A 305 15.32 22.78 6.43
CA ASN A 305 16.31 22.94 5.36
C ASN A 305 17.63 23.60 5.78
N PRO A 306 17.63 24.64 6.65
CA PRO A 306 18.88 25.26 7.11
C PRO A 306 19.82 24.34 7.90
N THR A 307 19.29 23.37 8.66
CA THR A 307 20.14 22.46 9.47
C THR A 307 20.27 21.07 8.85
N GLY A 308 19.37 20.70 7.93
CA GLY A 308 19.39 19.39 7.28
C GLY A 308 18.82 18.27 8.14
N GLU A 309 18.03 18.60 9.17
CA GLU A 309 17.54 17.66 10.19
C GLU A 309 16.01 17.61 10.20
N TRP A 310 15.46 16.47 10.56
CA TRP A 310 14.08 16.36 10.97
C TRP A 310 13.87 16.90 12.37
N MET A 311 12.75 17.59 12.58
CA MET A 311 12.42 18.28 13.83
C MET A 311 11.01 17.91 14.27
N ASP A 312 10.80 17.70 15.57
CA ASP A 312 9.47 17.52 16.15
C ASP A 312 8.91 18.84 16.70
N ALA A 313 7.86 19.33 16.06
CA ALA A 313 7.18 20.56 16.43
C ALA A 313 6.50 20.51 17.80
N LEU A 314 6.10 19.34 18.30
CA LEU A 314 5.42 19.18 19.58
C LEU A 314 6.40 19.04 20.75
N GLU A 315 7.67 18.75 20.47
CA GLU A 315 8.74 18.63 21.45
C GLU A 315 9.76 19.77 21.32
N SER A 316 9.26 21.01 21.24
CA SER A 316 10.09 22.23 21.18
C SER A 316 11.10 22.25 20.02
N ASN A 317 10.75 21.64 18.88
CA ASN A 317 11.64 21.46 17.73
C ASN A 317 12.90 20.64 18.08
N ARG A 318 12.74 19.54 18.83
CA ARG A 318 13.83 18.56 19.04
C ARG A 318 14.20 17.90 17.72
N VAL A 319 15.50 17.62 17.51
CA VAL A 319 15.97 16.78 16.40
C VAL A 319 15.37 15.38 16.52
N ALA A 320 14.71 14.93 15.46
CA ALA A 320 13.87 13.74 15.40
C ALA A 320 14.32 12.74 14.31
N ASP A 321 15.53 12.89 13.78
CA ASP A 321 16.07 12.04 12.72
C ASP A 321 16.00 10.54 13.00
N ASP A 322 16.24 10.15 14.26
CA ASP A 322 16.23 8.76 14.72
C ASP A 322 14.88 8.31 15.31
N ASP A 323 13.86 9.16 15.29
CA ASP A 323 12.52 8.77 15.73
C ASP A 323 11.96 7.72 14.76
N LEU A 324 11.30 6.70 15.32
CA LEU A 324 10.81 5.55 14.56
C LEU A 324 9.37 5.75 14.13
N ILE A 325 9.11 5.45 12.86
CA ILE A 325 7.78 5.20 12.31
C ILE A 325 7.54 3.71 12.35
N GLU A 326 6.70 3.29 13.29
CA GLU A 326 6.35 1.89 13.50
C GLU A 326 5.64 1.28 12.28
N PRO A 327 5.89 0.01 11.95
CA PRO A 327 5.25 -0.65 10.84
C PRO A 327 3.78 -0.93 11.15
N SER A 328 2.97 -1.17 10.13
CA SER A 328 1.52 -1.44 10.30
C SER A 328 0.76 -0.34 11.04
N THR A 329 1.30 0.89 11.05
CA THR A 329 0.63 2.10 11.56
C THR A 329 0.33 3.09 10.43
N GLY A 330 -0.55 4.04 10.72
CA GLY A 330 -0.91 5.13 9.81
C GLY A 330 -0.27 6.45 10.22
N CYS A 331 0.00 7.30 9.24
CA CYS A 331 0.42 8.69 9.42
C CYS A 331 -0.31 9.60 8.43
N ILE A 332 -0.26 10.90 8.67
CA ILE A 332 -0.77 11.89 7.73
C ILE A 332 0.38 12.77 7.28
N ILE A 333 0.60 12.83 5.97
CA ILE A 333 1.50 13.84 5.39
C ILE A 333 0.64 15.01 4.94
N ARG A 334 0.75 16.11 5.67
CA ARG A 334 0.14 17.38 5.29
C ARG A 334 1.08 18.12 4.34
N LYS A 335 0.68 18.20 3.08
CA LYS A 335 1.39 18.90 2.02
C LYS A 335 1.09 20.39 2.07
N TYR A 336 2.14 21.21 2.01
CA TYR A 336 2.05 22.64 1.77
C TYR A 336 1.70 22.89 0.29
N GLN A 337 1.11 24.05 0.02
CA GLN A 337 0.76 24.43 -1.34
C GLN A 337 2.01 24.62 -2.23
N THR A 338 1.90 24.30 -3.52
CA THR A 338 2.97 24.56 -4.51
C THR A 338 2.41 25.37 -5.66
N GLY A 339 3.27 26.05 -6.42
CA GLY A 339 2.81 26.90 -7.53
C GLY A 339 2.02 26.18 -8.61
N THR A 340 2.22 24.86 -8.77
CA THR A 340 1.56 24.04 -9.78
C THR A 340 0.47 23.13 -9.23
N GLY A 341 0.46 22.84 -7.93
CA GLY A 341 -0.38 21.81 -7.34
C GLY A 341 -0.07 20.39 -7.83
N ALA A 342 1.05 20.19 -8.53
CA ALA A 342 1.45 18.86 -9.00
C ALA A 342 1.73 17.94 -7.82
N SER A 343 1.24 16.69 -7.90
CA SER A 343 1.47 15.68 -6.88
C SER A 343 2.97 15.39 -6.72
N ALA A 344 3.40 15.23 -5.47
CA ALA A 344 4.74 14.80 -5.15
C ALA A 344 4.79 13.27 -5.03
N LEU A 345 5.96 12.68 -5.24
CA LEU A 345 6.13 11.23 -5.18
C LEU A 345 7.02 10.89 -4.01
N TRP A 346 6.46 10.19 -3.03
CA TRP A 346 7.26 9.58 -1.98
C TRP A 346 7.73 8.22 -2.49
N LYS A 347 9.03 8.09 -2.73
CA LYS A 347 9.67 6.83 -3.11
C LYS A 347 10.53 6.32 -1.98
N HIS A 348 10.40 5.03 -1.71
CA HIS A 348 11.23 4.31 -0.77
C HIS A 348 11.83 3.09 -1.44
N SER A 349 13.13 3.14 -1.73
CA SER A 349 13.91 2.03 -2.26
C SER A 349 14.52 1.25 -1.11
N LEU A 350 14.64 -0.08 -1.24
CA LEU A 350 15.43 -0.84 -0.28
C LEU A 350 16.90 -0.48 -0.50
N VAL A 351 17.56 -0.02 0.56
CA VAL A 351 19.01 0.06 0.57
C VAL A 351 19.52 -1.38 0.55
N VAL A 352 19.95 -1.85 -0.61
CA VAL A 352 20.71 -3.10 -0.71
C VAL A 352 22.03 -2.82 0.00
N GLN A 353 22.18 -3.34 1.22
CA GLN A 353 23.46 -3.32 1.94
C GLN A 353 24.46 -4.29 1.32
#